data_AF-A0A974WTQ0-F1
#
_entry.id   AF-A0A974WTQ0-F1
#
_cell.length_a   1.000
_cell.length_b   1.000
_cell.length_c   1.000
_cell.angle_alpha   90.00
_cell.angle_beta   90.00
_cell.angle_gamma   90.00
#
_symmetry.space_group_name_H-M   'P 1'
#
loop_
_entity.id
_entity.type
_entity.pdbx_description
1 polymer ?
#
loop_
_entity_poly.entity_id
_entity_poly.type
_entity_poly.pdbx_seq_one_letter_code
_entity_poly.pdbx_strand_id
1 'polypeptide(L)'
;MRTLICILTLWTVAASAASGNSSQVKLKDGRVLKNPFIISRNPSGINVGHDSGVIFIKFAEMKPEIARKYGYNPQKAKAYEKDIEVKQRQRKAEKARRAEQKAEPETIYLDSLDWNSKEPSQLVLMREKVKQLRQQIARLENEKNKLAYTTVSNPRAPSGGYYYTYRGGYYRPAKKNTYTKQQSKNFFDKRRAAKEIDYEIRKARKRLNRVRNDIKRFYARSGKLKNPRY
;
A
#
# COMPACT_ATOMS: atom_id res chain seq x y z
N MET A 1 -22.19 36.93 71.47
CA MET A 1 -20.78 36.50 71.51
C MET A 1 -20.67 35.10 70.94
N ARG A 2 -19.71 34.87 70.01
CA ARG A 2 -18.89 33.64 69.87
C ARG A 2 -19.65 32.32 69.55
N THR A 3 -19.33 31.50 68.55
CA THR A 3 -18.14 31.31 67.71
C THR A 3 -18.47 30.30 66.61
N LEU A 4 -17.97 30.56 65.40
CA LEU A 4 -17.80 29.61 64.29
C LEU A 4 -16.85 28.45 64.68
N ILE A 5 -17.20 27.21 64.31
CA ILE A 5 -16.24 26.09 64.24
C ILE A 5 -16.38 25.43 62.86
N CYS A 6 -15.44 25.77 61.98
CA CYS A 6 -15.21 25.13 60.69
C CYS A 6 -14.50 23.79 60.92
N ILE A 7 -15.18 22.67 60.64
CA ILE A 7 -14.56 21.35 60.63
C ILE A 7 -13.97 21.13 59.23
N LEU A 8 -12.65 21.30 59.15
CA LEU A 8 -11.83 21.09 57.97
C LEU A 8 -11.56 19.58 57.82
N THR A 9 -12.38 18.86 57.05
CA THR A 9 -12.13 17.44 56.73
C THR A 9 -11.03 17.32 55.69
N LEU A 10 -9.85 16.94 56.16
CA LEU A 10 -8.64 16.65 55.40
C LEU A 10 -8.84 15.34 54.60
N TRP A 11 -8.99 15.42 53.27
CA TRP A 11 -8.97 14.25 52.38
C TRP A 11 -7.53 13.84 52.10
N THR A 12 -7.07 12.77 52.74
CA THR A 12 -5.82 12.08 52.42
C THR A 12 -5.98 11.30 51.12
N VAL A 13 -5.41 11.83 50.02
CA VAL A 13 -5.28 11.09 48.76
C VAL A 13 -4.21 10.02 48.95
N ALA A 14 -4.65 8.76 49.09
CA ALA A 14 -3.78 7.60 49.03
C ALA A 14 -3.18 7.48 47.61
N ALA A 15 -1.91 7.87 47.47
CA ALA A 15 -1.13 7.59 46.28
C ALA A 15 -0.90 6.07 46.18
N SER A 16 -1.79 5.38 45.46
CA SER A 16 -1.56 3.99 45.08
C SER A 16 -0.35 3.94 44.16
N ALA A 17 0.76 3.41 44.67
CA ALA A 17 1.93 3.04 43.89
C ALA A 17 1.50 2.03 42.83
N ALA A 18 1.29 2.49 41.60
CA ALA A 18 1.11 1.63 40.44
C ALA A 18 2.44 0.90 40.18
N SER A 19 2.58 -0.29 40.77
CA SER A 19 3.65 -1.22 40.43
C SER A 19 3.57 -1.51 38.93
N GLY A 20 4.57 -1.03 38.19
CA GLY A 20 4.74 -1.27 36.76
C GLY A 20 5.07 -2.73 36.48
N ASN A 21 4.07 -3.61 36.54
CA ASN A 21 4.20 -4.98 36.08
C ASN A 21 4.27 -4.99 34.55
N SER A 22 5.48 -4.90 33.99
CA SER A 22 5.71 -5.14 32.57
C SER A 22 5.24 -6.57 32.26
N SER A 23 4.07 -6.69 31.62
CA SER A 23 3.44 -7.98 31.37
C SER A 23 4.23 -8.69 30.29
N GLN A 24 4.87 -9.82 30.61
CA GLN A 24 5.59 -10.65 29.64
C GLN A 24 4.78 -11.91 29.34
N VAL A 25 4.51 -12.17 28.06
CA VAL A 25 3.80 -13.39 27.63
C VAL A 25 4.77 -14.26 26.83
N LYS A 26 5.06 -15.46 27.35
CA LYS A 26 5.87 -16.47 26.66
C LYS A 26 4.97 -17.36 25.81
N LEU A 27 5.29 -17.48 24.52
CA LEU A 27 4.63 -18.36 23.55
C LEU A 27 5.23 -19.78 23.61
N LYS A 28 4.54 -20.76 23.02
CA LYS A 28 4.98 -22.18 23.03
C LYS A 28 6.34 -22.40 22.36
N ASP A 29 6.68 -21.57 21.38
CA ASP A 29 7.96 -21.60 20.66
C ASP A 29 9.11 -20.88 21.39
N GLY A 30 8.89 -20.43 22.62
CA GLY A 30 9.88 -19.75 23.42
C GLY A 30 9.98 -18.23 23.19
N ARG A 31 9.26 -17.66 22.22
CA ARG A 31 9.22 -16.20 22.01
C ARG A 31 8.56 -15.51 23.22
N VAL A 32 9.14 -14.41 23.66
CA VAL A 32 8.62 -13.60 24.77
C VAL A 32 8.14 -12.25 24.24
N LEU A 33 6.85 -11.99 24.39
CA LEU A 33 6.24 -10.71 24.05
C LEU A 33 6.28 -9.79 25.26
N LYS A 34 6.95 -8.65 25.12
CA LYS A 34 6.98 -7.58 26.13
C LYS A 34 5.83 -6.61 25.89
N ASN A 35 5.09 -6.32 26.95
CA ASN A 35 3.91 -5.44 26.97
C ASN A 35 2.89 -5.75 25.86
N PRO A 36 2.42 -7.02 25.74
CA PRO A 36 1.52 -7.39 24.67
C PRO A 36 0.13 -6.79 24.88
N PHE A 37 -0.43 -6.24 23.81
CA PHE A 37 -1.82 -5.80 23.74
C PHE A 37 -2.50 -6.37 22.49
N ILE A 38 -3.81 -6.60 22.55
CA ILE A 38 -4.56 -7.21 21.45
C ILE A 38 -5.02 -6.12 20.48
N ILE A 39 -4.66 -6.26 19.21
CA ILE A 39 -5.08 -5.36 18.14
C ILE A 39 -6.40 -5.83 17.53
N SER A 40 -6.48 -7.12 17.20
CA SER A 40 -7.69 -7.71 16.61
C SER A 40 -7.75 -9.21 16.82
N ARG A 41 -8.95 -9.78 16.69
CA ARG A 41 -9.24 -11.19 16.90
C ARG A 41 -9.94 -11.77 15.68
N ASN A 42 -9.45 -12.92 15.22
CA ASN A 42 -10.04 -13.71 14.13
C ASN A 42 -10.35 -15.12 14.64
N PRO A 43 -11.19 -15.92 13.96
CA PRO A 43 -11.50 -17.28 14.40
C PRO A 43 -10.27 -18.20 14.53
N SER A 44 -9.20 -17.97 13.77
CA SER A 44 -7.97 -18.78 13.80
C SER A 44 -6.88 -18.27 14.76
N GLY A 45 -6.99 -17.03 15.27
CA GLY A 45 -5.95 -16.45 16.12
C GLY A 45 -6.16 -14.98 16.44
N ILE A 46 -5.15 -14.37 17.09
CA ILE A 46 -5.18 -12.96 17.49
C ILE A 46 -3.96 -12.22 16.94
N ASN A 47 -4.17 -10.96 16.57
CA ASN A 47 -3.09 -10.04 16.27
C ASN A 47 -2.69 -9.35 17.57
N VAL A 48 -1.44 -9.56 17.99
CA VAL A 48 -0.86 -8.97 19.19
C VAL A 48 0.14 -7.90 18.79
N GLY A 49 -0.06 -6.69 19.30
CA GLY A 49 0.97 -5.66 19.32
C GLY A 49 1.88 -5.86 20.53
N HIS A 50 3.18 -5.71 20.33
CA HIS A 50 4.21 -5.78 21.36
C HIS A 50 5.33 -4.80 21.02
N ASP A 51 6.31 -4.63 21.91
CA ASP A 51 7.39 -3.64 21.75
C ASP A 51 8.17 -3.77 20.43
N SER A 52 8.33 -4.99 19.91
CA SER A 52 9.05 -5.26 18.66
C SER A 52 8.16 -5.31 17.40
N GLY A 53 6.85 -5.14 17.51
CA GLY A 53 5.97 -5.06 16.34
C GLY A 53 4.60 -5.67 16.52
N VAL A 54 4.03 -6.17 15.42
CA VAL A 54 2.74 -6.86 15.40
C VAL A 54 2.96 -8.28 14.92
N ILE A 55 2.45 -9.24 15.69
CA ILE A 55 2.51 -10.66 15.36
C ILE A 55 1.11 -11.25 15.34
N PHE A 56 0.85 -12.10 14.35
CA PHE A 56 -0.34 -12.95 14.34
C PHE A 56 -0.01 -14.27 15.04
N ILE A 57 -0.78 -14.62 16.06
CA ILE A 57 -0.58 -15.83 16.86
C ILE A 57 -1.80 -16.72 16.69
N LYS A 58 -1.59 -17.94 16.18
CA LYS A 58 -2.67 -18.92 16.03
C LYS A 58 -3.11 -19.43 17.39
N PHE A 59 -4.41 -19.65 17.57
CA PHE A 59 -4.91 -20.23 18.81
C PHE A 59 -4.36 -21.63 19.09
N ALA A 60 -4.05 -22.41 18.06
CA ALA A 60 -3.41 -23.72 18.19
C ALA A 60 -2.01 -23.64 18.85
N GLU A 61 -1.31 -22.53 18.65
CA GLU A 61 0.03 -22.27 19.17
C GLU A 61 -0.01 -21.67 20.59
N MET A 62 -1.20 -21.34 21.10
CA MET A 62 -1.38 -20.83 22.47
C MET A 62 -1.62 -21.95 23.47
N LYS A 63 -1.34 -21.66 24.74
CA LYS A 63 -1.79 -22.55 25.84
C LYS A 63 -3.32 -22.65 25.82
N PRO A 64 -3.91 -23.84 26.06
CA PRO A 64 -5.36 -24.04 25.99
C PRO A 64 -6.18 -23.06 26.84
N GLU A 65 -5.68 -22.71 28.03
CA GLU A 65 -6.29 -21.73 28.93
C GLU A 65 -6.42 -20.34 28.29
N ILE A 66 -5.35 -19.87 27.63
CA ILE A 66 -5.31 -18.57 26.96
C ILE A 66 -6.21 -18.60 25.72
N ALA A 67 -6.16 -19.68 24.94
CA ALA A 67 -7.02 -19.85 23.77
C ALA A 67 -8.51 -19.82 24.15
N ARG A 68 -8.89 -20.48 25.26
CA ARG A 68 -10.26 -20.48 25.78
C ARG A 68 -10.68 -19.10 26.29
N LYS A 69 -9.80 -18.39 27.00
CA LYS A 69 -10.03 -17.00 27.46
C LYS A 69 -10.39 -16.06 26.30
N TYR A 70 -9.84 -16.31 25.11
CA TYR A 70 -10.09 -15.50 23.92
C TYR A 70 -11.15 -16.08 22.96
N GLY A 71 -11.90 -17.08 23.40
CA GLY A 71 -13.06 -17.60 22.66
C GLY A 71 -12.72 -18.50 21.48
N TYR A 72 -11.60 -19.23 21.55
CA TYR A 72 -11.23 -20.17 20.50
C TYR A 72 -12.30 -21.25 20.30
N ASN A 73 -12.76 -21.40 19.06
CA ASN A 73 -13.62 -22.50 18.62
C ASN A 73 -12.93 -23.24 17.45
N PRO A 74 -12.55 -24.52 17.62
CA PRO A 74 -11.76 -25.25 16.62
C PRO A 74 -12.53 -25.46 15.31
N GLN A 75 -13.85 -25.61 15.34
CA GLN A 75 -14.67 -25.76 14.14
C GLN A 75 -14.70 -24.45 13.33
N LYS A 76 -14.92 -23.31 14.01
CA LYS A 76 -14.90 -21.99 13.36
C LYS A 76 -13.51 -21.64 12.81
N ALA A 77 -12.45 -22.00 13.53
CA ALA A 77 -11.07 -21.82 13.07
C ALA A 77 -10.79 -22.58 11.78
N LYS A 78 -11.14 -23.88 11.73
CA LYS A 78 -10.95 -24.71 10.52
C LYS A 78 -11.76 -24.19 9.32
N ALA A 79 -13.01 -23.77 9.54
CA ALA A 79 -13.83 -23.21 8.47
C ALA A 79 -13.23 -21.90 7.91
N TYR A 80 -12.74 -21.03 8.81
CA TYR A 80 -12.08 -19.79 8.42
C TYR A 80 -10.77 -20.02 7.66
N GLU A 81 -9.95 -20.99 8.07
CA GLU A 81 -8.70 -21.32 7.36
C GLU A 81 -8.97 -21.79 5.92
N LYS A 82 -9.97 -22.64 5.71
CA LYS A 82 -10.39 -23.09 4.38
C LYS A 82 -10.85 -21.92 3.49
N ASP A 83 -11.66 -21.01 4.02
CA ASP A 83 -12.13 -19.82 3.28
C ASP A 83 -10.96 -18.91 2.85
N ILE A 84 -10.00 -18.69 3.75
CA ILE A 84 -8.81 -17.91 3.44
C ILE A 84 -7.97 -18.58 2.34
N GLU A 85 -7.79 -19.90 2.39
CA GLU A 85 -7.05 -20.64 1.36
C GLU A 85 -7.72 -20.51 -0.02
N VAL A 86 -9.04 -20.69 -0.10
CA VAL A 86 -9.82 -20.51 -1.34
C VAL A 86 -9.64 -19.09 -1.89
N LYS A 87 -9.77 -18.07 -1.04
CA LYS A 87 -9.58 -16.67 -1.44
C LYS A 87 -8.16 -16.38 -1.92
N GLN A 88 -7.15 -16.95 -1.27
CA GLN A 88 -5.76 -16.80 -1.70
C GLN A 88 -5.52 -17.47 -3.06
N ARG A 89 -6.07 -18.66 -3.29
CA ARG A 89 -5.99 -19.38 -4.57
C ARG A 89 -6.64 -18.56 -5.69
N GLN A 90 -7.85 -18.04 -5.46
CA GLN A 90 -8.55 -17.18 -6.42
C GLN A 90 -7.75 -15.91 -6.75
N ARG A 91 -7.21 -15.22 -5.74
CA ARG A 91 -6.38 -14.02 -5.96
C ARG A 91 -5.12 -14.32 -6.76
N LYS A 92 -4.46 -15.46 -6.51
CA LYS A 92 -3.28 -15.90 -7.28
C LYS A 92 -3.66 -16.19 -8.74
N ALA A 93 -4.74 -16.93 -8.97
CA ALA A 93 -5.23 -17.25 -10.31
C ALA A 93 -5.64 -15.99 -11.09
N GLU A 94 -6.35 -15.05 -10.45
CA GLU A 94 -6.72 -13.79 -11.08
C GLU A 94 -5.50 -12.94 -11.43
N LYS A 95 -4.50 -12.89 -10.54
CA LYS A 95 -3.25 -12.18 -10.81
C LYS A 95 -2.48 -12.80 -11.96
N ALA A 96 -2.43 -14.13 -12.06
CA ALA A 96 -1.82 -14.86 -13.17
C ALA A 96 -2.54 -14.56 -14.48
N ARG A 97 -3.88 -14.69 -14.52
CA ARG A 97 -4.70 -14.36 -15.70
C ARG A 97 -4.51 -12.91 -16.16
N ARG A 98 -4.44 -11.96 -15.21
CA ARG A 98 -4.16 -10.53 -15.53
C ARG A 98 -2.73 -10.30 -15.99
N ALA A 99 -1.77 -11.11 -15.56
CA ALA A 99 -0.39 -11.03 -16.03
C ALA A 99 -0.29 -11.60 -17.45
N GLU A 100 -0.91 -12.74 -17.73
CA GLU A 100 -1.00 -13.34 -19.07
C GLU A 100 -1.68 -12.40 -20.07
N GLN A 101 -2.83 -11.80 -19.70
CA GLN A 101 -3.49 -10.79 -20.53
C GLN A 101 -2.66 -9.52 -20.78
N LYS A 102 -1.66 -9.24 -19.93
CA LYS A 102 -0.73 -8.11 -20.11
C LYS A 102 0.56 -8.51 -20.82
N ALA A 103 0.88 -9.81 -20.83
CA ALA A 103 2.12 -10.36 -21.37
C ALA A 103 1.99 -10.77 -22.84
N GLU A 104 0.79 -10.72 -23.44
CA GLU A 104 0.69 -10.72 -24.90
C GLU A 104 1.51 -9.52 -25.44
N PRO A 105 2.55 -9.77 -26.26
CA PRO A 105 3.36 -8.71 -26.82
C PRO A 105 2.52 -7.94 -27.84
N GLU A 106 1.78 -6.95 -27.37
CA GLU A 106 1.03 -6.00 -28.19
C GLU A 106 1.95 -5.12 -29.07
N THR A 107 3.27 -5.31 -28.96
CA THR A 107 4.31 -4.52 -29.62
C THR A 107 4.74 -5.06 -30.98
N ILE A 108 4.42 -6.29 -31.36
CA ILE A 108 5.06 -6.91 -32.53
C ILE A 108 4.22 -6.81 -33.82
N TYR A 109 2.88 -6.79 -33.74
CA TYR A 109 2.04 -6.89 -34.94
C TYR A 109 1.83 -5.60 -35.73
N LEU A 110 1.94 -4.44 -35.10
CA LEU A 110 1.71 -3.18 -35.82
C LEU A 110 2.94 -2.71 -36.56
N ASP A 111 4.15 -2.94 -36.05
CA ASP A 111 5.39 -2.45 -36.66
C ASP A 111 5.83 -3.36 -37.85
N SER A 112 5.29 -4.58 -37.97
CA SER A 112 5.60 -5.57 -39.03
C SER A 112 4.63 -5.58 -40.23
N LEU A 113 3.63 -4.69 -40.28
CA LEU A 113 2.67 -4.62 -41.38
C LEU A 113 3.31 -3.95 -42.59
N ASP A 114 3.51 -4.68 -43.69
CA ASP A 114 4.13 -4.14 -44.92
C ASP A 114 3.46 -2.82 -45.38
N TRP A 115 4.26 -1.76 -45.44
CA TRP A 115 3.85 -0.35 -45.47
C TRP A 115 3.69 0.23 -46.87
N ASN A 116 3.95 -0.56 -47.92
CA ASN A 116 4.16 -0.07 -49.29
C ASN A 116 2.90 -0.01 -50.19
N SER A 117 1.69 -0.13 -49.61
CA SER A 117 0.45 0.00 -50.40
C SER A 117 -0.17 1.40 -50.29
N LYS A 118 -0.78 1.91 -51.37
CA LYS A 118 -1.58 3.15 -51.40
C LYS A 118 -2.65 3.08 -50.30
N GLU A 119 -2.34 3.61 -49.12
CA GLU A 119 -3.22 3.51 -47.97
C GLU A 119 -4.35 4.54 -48.03
N PRO A 120 -5.54 4.20 -47.54
CA PRO A 120 -6.60 5.16 -47.30
C PRO A 120 -6.09 6.28 -46.38
N SER A 121 -6.45 7.52 -46.70
CA SER A 121 -6.08 8.72 -45.93
C SER A 121 -6.34 8.58 -44.42
N GLN A 122 -7.40 7.85 -44.04
CA GLN A 122 -7.74 7.58 -42.64
C GLN A 122 -6.67 6.76 -41.89
N LEU A 123 -6.04 5.76 -42.52
CA LEU A 123 -4.99 4.96 -41.87
C LEU A 123 -3.73 5.79 -41.63
N VAL A 124 -3.36 6.64 -42.59
CA VAL A 124 -2.23 7.58 -42.46
C VAL A 124 -2.44 8.49 -41.24
N LEU A 125 -3.64 9.05 -41.09
CA LEU A 125 -3.99 9.88 -39.93
C LEU A 125 -3.93 9.09 -38.61
N MET A 126 -4.43 7.85 -38.58
CA MET A 126 -4.37 7.00 -37.39
C MET A 126 -2.93 6.65 -37.00
N ARG A 127 -2.06 6.39 -37.98
CA ARG A 127 -0.63 6.12 -37.77
C ARG A 127 0.11 7.32 -37.20
N GLU A 128 -0.11 8.50 -37.77
CA GLU A 128 0.49 9.73 -37.25
C GLU A 128 0.02 10.00 -35.81
N LYS A 129 -1.26 9.74 -35.53
CA LYS A 129 -1.80 9.83 -34.16
C LYS A 129 -1.15 8.84 -33.20
N VAL A 130 -0.84 7.62 -33.63
CA VAL A 130 -0.07 6.65 -32.83
C VAL A 130 1.32 7.19 -32.51
N LYS A 131 2.03 7.74 -33.51
CA LYS A 131 3.36 8.32 -33.34
C LYS A 131 3.34 9.50 -32.35
N GLN A 132 2.40 10.42 -32.52
CA GLN A 132 2.19 11.56 -31.61
C GLN A 132 1.92 11.11 -30.18
N LEU A 133 1.04 10.12 -29.97
CA LEU A 133 0.73 9.60 -28.64
C LEU A 133 1.93 8.88 -28.01
N ARG A 134 2.72 8.14 -28.78
CA ARG A 134 3.98 7.51 -28.31
C ARG A 134 4.97 8.60 -27.85
N GLN A 135 5.18 9.64 -28.64
CA GLN A 135 6.05 10.77 -28.30
C GLN A 135 5.55 11.51 -27.04
N GLN A 136 4.23 11.73 -26.93
CA GLN A 136 3.63 12.35 -25.75
C GLN A 136 3.87 11.53 -24.49
N ILE A 137 3.65 10.20 -24.55
CA ILE A 137 3.91 9.30 -23.42
C ILE A 137 5.38 9.35 -23.00
N ALA A 138 6.31 9.25 -23.96
CA ALA A 138 7.74 9.31 -23.67
C ALA A 138 8.15 10.65 -23.03
N ARG A 139 7.61 11.78 -23.52
CA ARG A 139 7.85 13.10 -22.93
C ARG A 139 7.36 13.17 -21.47
N LEU A 140 6.14 12.68 -21.21
CA LEU A 140 5.57 12.67 -19.86
C LEU A 140 6.33 11.74 -18.92
N GLU A 141 6.81 10.59 -19.41
CA GLU A 141 7.66 9.68 -18.63
C GLU A 141 9.01 10.33 -18.27
N ASN A 142 9.62 11.06 -19.21
CA ASN A 142 10.82 11.84 -18.93
C ASN A 142 10.56 12.95 -17.91
N GLU A 143 9.43 13.65 -18.02
CA GLU A 143 9.03 14.69 -17.07
C GLU A 143 8.78 14.12 -15.66
N LYS A 144 8.09 12.98 -15.58
CA LYS A 144 7.91 12.23 -14.33
C LYS A 144 9.25 11.84 -13.72
N ASN A 145 10.18 11.33 -14.53
CA ASN A 145 11.50 10.93 -14.07
C ASN A 145 12.27 12.14 -13.51
N LYS A 146 12.21 13.31 -14.17
CA LYS A 146 12.80 14.56 -13.64
C LYS A 146 12.23 14.93 -12.27
N LEU A 147 10.93 14.72 -12.03
CA LEU A 147 10.35 14.91 -10.70
C LEU A 147 10.82 13.85 -9.70
N ALA A 148 10.92 12.58 -10.12
CA ALA A 148 11.32 11.45 -9.28
C ALA A 148 12.78 11.51 -8.84
N TYR A 149 13.71 11.91 -9.71
CA TYR A 149 15.13 12.09 -9.35
C TYR A 149 15.38 13.27 -8.40
N THR A 150 14.36 14.08 -8.11
CA THR A 150 14.40 15.04 -7.01
C THR A 150 13.74 14.52 -5.73
N THR A 151 13.63 13.19 -5.56
CA THR A 151 13.59 12.60 -4.22
C THR A 151 14.79 13.16 -3.50
N VAL A 152 14.52 14.16 -2.66
CA VAL A 152 15.44 14.70 -1.70
C VAL A 152 16.03 13.46 -1.04
N SER A 153 17.28 13.10 -1.39
CA SER A 153 18.06 12.19 -0.54
C SER A 153 17.82 12.73 0.83
N ASN A 154 17.19 11.94 1.70
CA ASN A 154 16.67 12.43 2.98
C ASN A 154 17.83 13.21 3.60
N PRO A 155 17.83 14.57 3.56
CA PRO A 155 19.03 15.29 3.91
C PRO A 155 19.23 14.87 5.34
N ARG A 156 20.39 14.33 5.69
CA ARG A 156 20.71 14.10 7.10
C ARG A 156 20.41 15.43 7.77
N ALA A 157 19.29 15.48 8.49
CA ALA A 157 18.72 16.75 8.90
C ALA A 157 19.75 17.44 9.81
N PRO A 158 19.92 18.77 9.69
CA PRO A 158 20.82 19.49 10.58
C PRO A 158 20.43 19.19 12.03
N SER A 159 21.45 18.88 12.85
CA SER A 159 21.30 18.49 14.25
C SER A 159 20.72 19.64 15.07
N GLY A 160 19.43 19.59 15.41
CA GLY A 160 18.88 20.57 16.35
C GLY A 160 17.42 20.34 16.70
N GLY A 161 17.18 19.85 17.92
CA GLY A 161 15.86 19.81 18.57
C GLY A 161 15.33 18.39 18.83
N TYR A 162 15.34 17.98 20.10
CA TYR A 162 14.66 16.78 20.57
C TYR A 162 13.19 17.12 20.89
N TYR A 163 12.27 16.21 20.55
CA TYR A 163 10.91 16.22 21.10
C TYR A 163 10.58 14.82 21.59
N TYR A 164 9.75 14.76 22.63
CA TYR A 164 9.34 13.49 23.21
C TYR A 164 8.12 12.95 22.48
N THR A 165 8.22 11.71 22.00
CA THR A 165 7.05 10.98 21.47
C THR A 165 6.63 9.91 22.44
N TYR A 166 5.33 9.85 22.74
CA TYR A 166 4.77 8.85 23.64
C TYR A 166 4.41 7.61 22.83
N ARG A 167 5.30 6.61 22.82
CA ARG A 167 5.05 5.30 22.20
C ARG A 167 5.44 4.22 23.20
N GLY A 168 4.43 3.57 23.79
CA GLY A 168 4.63 2.45 24.73
C GLY A 168 5.10 2.83 26.13
N GLY A 169 4.69 3.98 26.68
CA GLY A 169 4.95 4.32 28.08
C GLY A 169 6.34 4.90 28.40
N TYR A 170 7.22 5.06 27.41
CA TYR A 170 8.55 5.66 27.59
C TYR A 170 8.72 6.93 26.76
N TYR A 171 9.31 7.96 27.37
CA TYR A 171 9.76 9.18 26.71
C TYR A 171 11.05 8.87 25.94
N ARG A 172 10.97 8.71 24.61
CA ARG A 172 12.15 8.65 23.75
C ARG A 172 12.44 10.03 23.16
N PRO A 173 13.67 10.56 23.28
CA PRO A 173 14.08 11.77 22.56
C PRO A 173 14.14 11.42 21.07
N ALA A 174 13.11 11.82 20.32
CA ALA A 174 13.10 11.71 18.87
C ALA A 174 13.67 13.01 18.28
N LYS A 175 14.56 12.91 17.30
CA LYS A 175 15.05 14.08 16.56
C LYS A 175 13.90 14.68 15.76
N LYS A 176 13.64 15.98 15.93
CA LYS A 176 12.64 16.73 15.16
C LYS A 176 13.21 16.97 13.76
N ASN A 177 13.13 15.95 12.91
CA ASN A 177 13.37 16.11 11.47
C ASN A 177 12.16 16.80 10.83
N THR A 178 11.82 18.01 11.29
CA THR A 178 10.73 18.79 10.72
C THR A 178 11.26 19.53 9.51
N TYR A 179 10.86 19.07 8.32
CA TYR A 179 10.97 19.86 7.09
C TYR A 179 10.45 21.27 7.34
N THR A 180 11.12 22.28 6.78
CA THR A 180 10.56 23.64 6.81
C THR A 180 9.19 23.65 6.12
N LYS A 181 8.34 24.64 6.44
CA LYS A 181 7.03 24.80 5.77
C LYS A 181 7.19 24.84 4.25
N GLN A 182 8.25 25.49 3.76
CA GLN A 182 8.57 25.55 2.33
C GLN A 182 9.01 24.19 1.76
N GLN A 183 9.85 23.43 2.47
CA GLN A 183 10.25 22.08 2.05
C GLN A 183 9.06 21.12 2.00
N SER A 184 8.18 21.18 3.01
CA SER A 184 6.94 20.39 3.04
C SER A 184 6.03 20.75 1.88
N LYS A 185 5.81 22.05 1.64
CA LYS A 185 5.01 22.53 0.50
C LYS A 185 5.58 22.06 -0.83
N ASN A 186 6.89 22.24 -1.05
CA ASN A 186 7.58 21.78 -2.26
C ASN A 186 7.43 20.26 -2.46
N PHE A 187 7.47 19.45 -1.39
CA PHE A 187 7.26 18.01 -1.47
C PHE A 187 5.83 17.66 -1.92
N PHE A 188 4.81 18.29 -1.32
CA PHE A 188 3.42 18.03 -1.69
C PHE A 188 3.08 18.51 -3.10
N ASP A 189 3.62 19.65 -3.51
CA ASP A 189 3.44 20.20 -4.86
C ASP A 189 4.06 19.27 -5.91
N LYS A 190 5.30 18.79 -5.69
CA LYS A 190 5.92 17.77 -6.56
C LYS A 190 5.12 16.48 -6.62
N ARG A 191 4.60 16.01 -5.48
CA ARG A 191 3.75 14.80 -5.43
C ARG A 191 2.44 14.99 -6.18
N ARG A 192 1.85 16.18 -6.13
CA ARG A 192 0.65 16.54 -6.90
C ARG A 192 0.95 16.55 -8.39
N ALA A 193 2.04 17.21 -8.80
CA ALA A 193 2.49 17.24 -10.19
C ALA A 193 2.76 15.83 -10.74
N ALA A 194 3.45 14.97 -9.98
CA ALA A 194 3.71 13.59 -10.37
C ALA A 194 2.41 12.77 -10.57
N LYS A 195 1.41 12.97 -9.70
CA LYS A 195 0.09 12.34 -9.86
C LYS A 195 -0.64 12.81 -11.12
N GLU A 196 -0.53 14.09 -11.45
CA GLU A 196 -1.14 14.67 -12.66
C GLU A 196 -0.48 14.09 -13.92
N ILE A 197 0.85 14.02 -13.95
CA ILE A 197 1.58 13.38 -15.06
C ILE A 197 1.20 11.91 -15.20
N ASP A 198 1.10 11.16 -14.10
CA ASP A 198 0.65 9.76 -14.12
C ASP A 198 -0.78 9.61 -14.67
N TYR A 199 -1.65 10.56 -14.38
CA TYR A 199 -3.00 10.60 -14.93
C TYR A 199 -2.98 10.83 -16.45
N GLU A 200 -2.20 11.79 -16.93
CA GLU A 200 -2.08 12.10 -18.36
C GLU A 200 -1.40 10.96 -19.14
N ILE A 201 -0.37 10.30 -18.58
CA ILE A 201 0.22 9.08 -19.17
C ILE A 201 -0.86 8.00 -19.34
N ARG A 202 -1.66 7.74 -18.30
CA ARG A 202 -2.72 6.73 -18.34
C ARG A 202 -3.77 7.05 -19.41
N LYS A 203 -4.15 8.32 -19.53
CA LYS A 203 -5.11 8.83 -20.51
C LYS A 203 -4.56 8.71 -21.94
N ALA A 204 -3.30 9.08 -22.17
CA ALA A 204 -2.62 8.94 -23.45
C ALA A 204 -2.50 7.46 -23.87
N ARG A 205 -2.14 6.56 -22.94
CA ARG A 205 -2.12 5.10 -23.20
C ARG A 205 -3.49 4.55 -23.57
N LYS A 206 -4.55 4.97 -22.90
CA LYS A 206 -5.94 4.58 -23.27
C LYS A 206 -6.28 5.05 -24.69
N ARG A 207 -5.91 6.27 -25.06
CA ARG A 207 -6.12 6.81 -26.43
C ARG A 207 -5.31 6.00 -27.45
N LEU A 208 -4.05 5.69 -27.15
CA LEU A 208 -3.19 4.88 -28.00
C LEU A 208 -3.80 3.51 -28.28
N ASN A 209 -4.28 2.82 -27.24
CA ASN A 209 -4.90 1.51 -27.39
C ASN A 209 -6.19 1.56 -28.22
N ARG A 210 -7.00 2.63 -28.09
CA ARG A 210 -8.17 2.83 -28.95
C ARG A 210 -7.79 2.94 -30.42
N VAL A 211 -6.83 3.82 -30.75
CA VAL A 211 -6.37 4.00 -32.14
C VAL A 211 -5.75 2.72 -32.70
N ARG A 212 -4.97 1.98 -31.90
CA ARG A 212 -4.44 0.66 -32.29
C ARG A 212 -5.56 -0.34 -32.60
N ASN A 213 -6.60 -0.38 -31.77
CA ASN A 213 -7.75 -1.24 -32.02
C ASN A 213 -8.54 -0.81 -33.25
N ASP A 214 -8.62 0.49 -33.55
CA ASP A 214 -9.23 1.00 -34.77
C ASP A 214 -8.46 0.55 -36.01
N ILE A 215 -7.12 0.64 -35.98
CA ILE A 215 -6.24 0.13 -37.03
C ILE A 215 -6.42 -1.38 -37.21
N LYS A 216 -6.43 -2.17 -36.12
CA LYS A 216 -6.69 -3.61 -36.17
C LYS A 216 -8.05 -3.91 -36.83
N ARG A 217 -9.12 -3.21 -36.42
CA ARG A 217 -10.45 -3.36 -37.02
C ARG A 217 -10.50 -2.94 -38.49
N PHE A 218 -9.70 -1.95 -38.88
CA PHE A 218 -9.56 -1.54 -40.27
C PHE A 218 -8.95 -2.67 -41.11
N TYR A 219 -7.82 -3.24 -40.69
CA TYR A 219 -7.20 -4.34 -41.43
C TYR A 219 -8.02 -5.64 -41.43
N ALA A 220 -8.81 -5.88 -40.37
CA ALA A 220 -9.70 -7.03 -40.29
C ALA A 220 -10.80 -6.93 -41.36
N ARG A 221 -11.36 -5.72 -41.54
CA ARG A 221 -12.37 -5.45 -42.56
C ARG A 221 -11.83 -5.47 -43.99
N SER A 222 -10.56 -5.10 -44.19
CA SER A 222 -9.94 -5.12 -45.53
C SER A 222 -9.44 -6.50 -45.95
N GLY A 223 -9.63 -7.55 -45.13
CA GLY A 223 -9.13 -8.90 -45.40
C GLY A 223 -7.60 -9.04 -45.35
N LYS A 224 -6.89 -7.97 -44.95
CA LYS A 224 -5.42 -7.93 -44.90
C LYS A 224 -4.83 -8.46 -43.60
N LEU A 225 -5.63 -8.61 -42.54
CA LEU A 225 -5.19 -9.32 -41.34
C LEU A 225 -5.23 -10.83 -41.59
N LYS A 226 -4.07 -11.44 -41.84
CA LYS A 226 -3.93 -12.89 -41.66
C LYS A 226 -4.21 -13.20 -40.19
N ASN A 227 -5.27 -13.98 -39.96
CA ASN A 227 -5.67 -14.41 -38.63
C ASN A 227 -4.53 -15.25 -38.04
N PRO A 228 -3.91 -14.88 -36.90
CA PRO A 228 -2.80 -15.65 -36.33
C PRO A 228 -3.25 -16.97 -35.67
N ARG A 229 -4.41 -17.50 -36.07
CA ARG A 229 -5.04 -18.70 -35.48
C ARG A 229 -5.03 -19.93 -36.38
N TYR A 230 -4.29 -19.91 -37.49
CA TYR A 230 -3.97 -21.10 -38.28
C TYR A 230 -2.50 -21.03 -38.71
#